data_AF-A0AAX3NE11-F1
#
_entry.id   AF-A0AAX3NE11-F1
#
_cell.length_a   1.000
_cell.length_b   1.000
_cell.length_c   1.000
_cell.angle_alpha   90.00
_cell.angle_beta   90.00
_cell.angle_gamma   90.00
#
_symmetry.space_group_name_H-M   'P 1'
#
loop_
_entity.id
_entity.type
_entity.pdbx_description
1 polymer ?
#
loop_
_entity_poly.entity_id
_entity_poly.type
_entity_poly.pdbx_seq_one_letter_code
_entity_poly.pdbx_strand_id
1 'polypeptide(L)'
;MTKKILIIETNTPKYDETDRATGLWLGETTHFYEEIISAGYEVDFASPQGGYVPIDPESFKYANAIDWKWYTNRNFREVALSNTKKITDLNAEDYRAIYFTGGHGVLWDYPEDKALMKVAEEIYDAGGFITSVCHGAAGLLNLKDEVGEYLIKDKIVTGFTNEEEELNGTTVAVPFLTETELNQRGARYKKDSAFKAFVVRDGRIITGQNPQSPQKVAELLVAELRKLNQ
;
A
#
# COMPACT_ATOMS: atom_id res chain seq x y z
N MET A 1 0.44 5.23 24.93
CA MET A 1 0.57 6.12 23.76
C MET A 1 -0.50 5.76 22.76
N THR A 2 -0.99 6.72 21.97
CA THR A 2 -1.91 6.45 20.86
C THR A 2 -1.16 5.69 19.77
N LYS A 3 -1.63 4.48 19.42
CA LYS A 3 -1.04 3.68 18.35
C LYS A 3 -1.19 4.41 17.00
N LYS A 4 -0.17 4.30 16.14
CA LYS A 4 -0.01 5.03 14.87
C LYS A 4 -0.54 4.27 13.66
N ILE A 5 -0.48 4.90 12.49
CA ILE A 5 -0.66 4.25 11.17
C ILE A 5 0.72 4.07 10.52
N LEU A 6 1.00 2.88 10.01
CA LEU A 6 2.25 2.55 9.32
C LEU A 6 2.03 2.62 7.80
N ILE A 7 2.76 3.49 7.09
CA ILE A 7 2.75 3.55 5.63
C ILE A 7 4.02 2.86 5.10
N ILE A 8 3.83 1.88 4.22
CA ILE A 8 4.91 1.11 3.60
C ILE A 8 5.11 1.56 2.17
N GLU A 9 6.36 1.85 1.82
CA GLU A 9 6.81 2.29 0.51
C GLU A 9 7.88 1.33 -0.05
N THR A 10 8.02 1.26 -1.38
CA THR A 10 9.00 0.40 -2.04
C THR A 10 10.41 1.01 -1.98
N ASN A 11 11.44 0.16 -2.01
CA ASN A 11 12.82 0.56 -2.29
C ASN A 11 13.24 0.27 -3.75
N THR A 12 12.38 -0.32 -4.57
CA THR A 12 12.69 -0.76 -5.95
C THR A 12 12.60 0.39 -6.96
N PRO A 13 13.72 0.82 -7.60
CA PRO A 13 13.73 2.01 -8.47
C PRO A 13 13.59 1.71 -9.96
N LYS A 14 13.58 0.43 -10.35
CA LYS A 14 13.65 -0.01 -11.75
C LYS A 14 12.96 -1.36 -11.91
N TYR A 15 12.40 -1.59 -13.09
CA TYR A 15 12.01 -2.93 -13.53
C TYR A 15 13.27 -3.79 -13.69
N ASP A 16 13.23 -5.07 -13.28
CA ASP A 16 14.43 -5.93 -13.32
C ASP A 16 14.99 -6.12 -14.74
N GLU A 17 14.13 -6.44 -15.71
CA GLU A 17 14.53 -6.86 -17.06
C GLU A 17 14.67 -5.70 -18.07
N THR A 18 14.38 -4.46 -17.67
CA THR A 18 14.39 -3.29 -18.58
C THR A 18 15.01 -2.07 -17.92
N ASP A 19 15.41 -1.05 -18.68
CA ASP A 19 15.89 0.22 -18.11
C ASP A 19 14.77 1.21 -17.73
N ARG A 20 13.54 0.72 -17.62
CA ARG A 20 12.40 1.52 -17.19
C ARG A 20 12.48 1.78 -15.69
N ALA A 21 12.52 3.06 -15.31
CA ALA A 21 12.44 3.48 -13.91
C ALA A 21 11.03 3.22 -13.35
N THR A 22 10.96 2.96 -12.05
CA THR A 22 9.73 2.88 -11.27
C THR A 22 9.98 3.25 -9.81
N GLY A 23 9.01 3.04 -8.94
CA GLY A 23 9.08 3.26 -7.52
C GLY A 23 7.69 3.42 -6.94
N LEU A 24 7.61 4.20 -5.86
CA LEU A 24 6.36 4.66 -5.28
C LEU A 24 5.56 5.49 -6.29
N TRP A 25 4.26 5.22 -6.41
CA TRP A 25 3.35 6.19 -7.03
C TRP A 25 3.02 7.31 -6.03
N LEU A 26 3.58 8.51 -6.22
CA LEU A 26 3.57 9.58 -5.20
C LEU A 26 2.17 9.87 -4.60
N GLY A 27 1.14 9.94 -5.44
CA GLY A 27 -0.23 10.23 -4.99
C GLY A 27 -0.85 9.15 -4.11
N GLU A 28 -0.33 7.93 -4.15
CA GLU A 28 -0.80 6.85 -3.30
C GLU A 28 -0.37 7.04 -1.84
N THR A 29 0.83 7.59 -1.61
CA THR A 29 1.22 8.03 -0.27
C THR A 29 0.53 9.33 0.12
N THR A 30 0.64 10.38 -0.70
CA THR A 30 0.33 11.75 -0.24
C THR A 30 -1.16 11.96 0.02
N HIS A 31 -2.06 11.37 -0.78
CA HIS A 31 -3.51 11.52 -0.58
C HIS A 31 -3.99 10.71 0.61
N PHE A 32 -3.44 9.50 0.84
CA PHE A 32 -3.73 8.73 2.04
C PHE A 32 -3.22 9.46 3.29
N TYR A 33 -1.97 9.93 3.25
CA TYR A 33 -1.32 10.63 4.35
C TYR A 33 -2.08 11.89 4.79
N GLU A 34 -2.51 12.74 3.85
CA GLU A 34 -3.29 13.96 4.14
C GLU A 34 -4.54 13.65 4.98
N GLU A 35 -5.31 12.63 4.60
CA GLU A 35 -6.54 12.25 5.29
C GLU A 35 -6.26 11.69 6.69
N ILE A 36 -5.24 10.85 6.83
CA ILE A 36 -4.87 10.23 8.12
C ILE A 36 -4.45 11.29 9.14
N ILE A 37 -3.57 12.23 8.75
CA ILE A 37 -3.13 13.28 9.68
C ILE A 37 -4.23 14.31 9.95
N SER A 38 -5.11 14.59 8.97
CA SER A 38 -6.27 15.47 9.15
C SER A 38 -7.27 14.88 10.13
N ALA A 39 -7.33 13.55 10.22
CA ALA A 39 -8.11 12.84 11.22
C ALA A 39 -7.44 12.75 12.61
N GLY A 40 -6.22 13.29 12.76
CA GLY A 40 -5.50 13.38 14.03
C GLY A 40 -4.67 12.15 14.39
N TYR A 41 -4.40 11.25 13.43
CA TYR A 41 -3.54 10.09 13.66
C TYR A 41 -2.08 10.41 13.33
N GLU A 42 -1.17 9.88 14.15
CA GLU A 42 0.25 9.88 13.86
C GLU A 42 0.61 8.80 12.82
N VAL A 43 1.64 9.07 12.02
CA VAL A 43 2.09 8.21 10.93
C VAL A 43 3.59 7.98 11.02
N ASP A 44 4.02 6.75 10.83
CA ASP A 44 5.40 6.42 10.49
C ASP A 44 5.46 5.93 9.03
N PHE A 45 6.54 6.29 8.34
CA PHE A 45 6.87 5.79 7.01
C PHE A 45 7.98 4.75 7.12
N ALA A 46 7.82 3.64 6.42
CA ALA A 46 8.80 2.57 6.37
C ALA A 46 8.93 1.97 4.98
N SER A 47 10.03 1.29 4.74
CA SER A 47 10.24 0.50 3.53
C SER A 47 11.07 -0.74 3.86
N PRO A 48 11.05 -1.80 3.04
CA PRO A 48 11.77 -3.06 3.30
C PRO A 48 13.22 -2.86 3.81
N GLN A 49 13.97 -1.97 3.17
CA GLN A 49 15.37 -1.68 3.49
C GLN A 49 15.55 -0.40 4.34
N GLY A 50 14.49 0.37 4.55
CA GLY A 50 14.55 1.75 5.07
C GLY A 50 15.22 2.72 4.08
N GLY A 51 15.46 3.95 4.55
CA GLY A 51 16.22 4.94 3.79
C GLY A 51 15.45 5.56 2.62
N TYR A 52 16.07 5.55 1.44
CA TYR A 52 15.57 6.25 0.26
C TYR A 52 14.46 5.46 -0.45
N VAL A 53 13.38 6.16 -0.79
CA VAL A 53 12.27 5.66 -1.59
C VAL A 53 12.33 6.28 -2.98
N PRO A 54 12.50 5.49 -4.05
CA PRO A 54 12.37 5.97 -5.41
C PRO A 54 10.90 6.31 -5.72
N ILE A 55 10.67 7.42 -6.42
CA ILE A 55 9.36 7.76 -6.95
C ILE A 55 9.28 7.32 -8.41
N ASP A 56 8.20 6.67 -8.79
CA ASP A 56 7.90 6.39 -10.19
C ASP A 56 7.75 7.72 -10.95
N PRO A 57 8.60 8.02 -11.94
CA PRO A 57 8.55 9.28 -12.66
C PRO A 57 7.21 9.57 -13.33
N GLU A 58 6.44 8.53 -13.70
CA GLU A 58 5.13 8.72 -14.32
C GLU A 58 4.09 9.29 -13.36
N SER A 59 4.24 9.04 -12.06
CA SER A 59 3.33 9.58 -11.06
C SER A 59 3.30 11.11 -11.05
N PHE A 60 4.40 11.78 -11.43
CA PHE A 60 4.45 13.24 -11.52
C PHE A 60 3.57 13.81 -12.64
N LYS A 61 3.28 13.05 -13.70
CA LYS A 61 2.39 13.53 -14.78
C LYS A 61 0.95 13.68 -14.30
N TYR A 62 0.57 12.98 -13.24
CA TYR A 62 -0.77 12.97 -12.66
C TYR A 62 -0.84 13.71 -11.32
N ALA A 63 0.26 14.31 -10.87
CA ALA A 63 0.36 15.01 -9.59
C ALA A 63 -0.55 16.26 -9.55
N ASN A 64 -1.32 16.39 -8.47
CA ASN A 64 -2.23 17.49 -8.22
C ASN A 64 -1.76 18.36 -7.03
N ALA A 65 -2.62 19.26 -6.55
CA ALA A 65 -2.28 20.18 -5.46
C ALA A 65 -1.86 19.49 -4.15
N ILE A 66 -2.46 18.35 -3.80
CA ILE A 66 -2.09 17.56 -2.60
C ILE A 66 -0.69 16.97 -2.78
N ASP A 67 -0.42 16.39 -3.95
CA ASP A 67 0.90 15.84 -4.28
C ASP A 67 1.99 16.90 -4.18
N TRP A 68 1.77 18.07 -4.78
CA TRP A 68 2.74 19.16 -4.75
C TRP A 68 2.89 19.78 -3.35
N LYS A 69 1.82 19.87 -2.55
CA LYS A 69 1.88 20.31 -1.15
C LYS A 69 2.86 19.44 -0.36
N TRP A 70 2.74 18.12 -0.46
CA TRP A 70 3.58 17.19 0.31
C TRP A 70 4.96 17.03 -0.29
N TYR A 71 5.07 16.89 -1.60
CA TYR A 71 6.35 16.75 -2.26
C TYR A 71 7.25 17.97 -2.06
N THR A 72 6.69 19.18 -1.98
CA THR A 72 7.48 20.40 -1.69
C THR A 72 7.78 20.61 -0.20
N ASN A 73 7.08 19.91 0.70
CA ASN A 73 7.32 19.95 2.14
C ASN A 73 8.64 19.22 2.50
N ARG A 74 9.60 19.97 3.05
CA ARG A 74 10.92 19.44 3.42
C ARG A 74 10.84 18.30 4.44
N ASN A 75 10.01 18.44 5.48
CA ASN A 75 9.92 17.43 6.52
C ASN A 75 9.33 16.13 5.97
N PHE A 76 8.29 16.23 5.15
CA PHE A 76 7.71 15.07 4.47
C PHE A 76 8.76 14.35 3.62
N ARG A 77 9.49 15.07 2.75
CA ARG A 77 10.56 14.45 1.94
C ARG A 77 11.63 13.77 2.79
N GLU A 78 11.98 14.36 3.93
CA GLU A 78 12.99 13.80 4.83
C GLU A 78 12.54 12.46 5.42
N VAL A 79 11.31 12.40 5.96
CA VAL A 79 10.83 11.24 6.72
C VAL A 79 10.16 10.18 5.86
N ALA A 80 9.49 10.57 4.78
CA ALA A 80 8.76 9.67 3.90
C ALA A 80 9.60 9.18 2.73
N LEU A 81 10.52 10.00 2.20
CA LEU A 81 11.22 9.67 0.95
C LEU A 81 12.73 9.45 1.07
N SER A 82 13.37 10.02 2.10
CA SER A 82 14.83 10.01 2.23
C SER A 82 15.32 9.10 3.37
N ASN A 83 14.56 9.04 4.47
CA ASN A 83 14.93 8.30 5.68
C ASN A 83 13.75 7.52 6.24
N THR A 84 13.09 6.70 5.41
CA THR A 84 12.07 5.78 5.90
C THR A 84 12.66 4.83 6.94
N LYS A 85 11.83 4.41 7.89
CA LYS A 85 12.23 3.38 8.84
C LYS A 85 12.44 2.05 8.10
N LYS A 86 13.40 1.27 8.56
CA LYS A 86 13.55 -0.10 8.09
C LYS A 86 12.53 -1.00 8.79
N ILE A 87 11.88 -1.90 8.05
CA ILE A 87 10.87 -2.81 8.59
C ILE A 87 11.37 -3.59 9.81
N THR A 88 12.63 -4.03 9.80
CA THR A 88 13.21 -4.82 10.90
C THR A 88 13.35 -4.05 12.22
N ASP A 89 13.20 -2.73 12.19
CA ASP A 89 13.36 -1.87 13.36
C ASP A 89 12.01 -1.48 13.98
N LEU A 90 10.90 -1.97 13.41
CA LEU A 90 9.54 -1.63 13.82
C LEU A 90 9.03 -2.59 14.89
N ASN A 91 8.23 -2.05 15.81
CA ASN A 91 7.40 -2.84 16.70
C ASN A 91 5.95 -2.82 16.22
N ALA A 92 5.41 -3.97 15.80
CA ALA A 92 4.03 -4.09 15.32
C ALA A 92 3.00 -3.58 16.35
N GLU A 93 3.28 -3.69 17.65
CA GLU A 93 2.39 -3.24 18.70
C GLU A 93 2.15 -1.72 18.71
N ASP A 94 3.01 -0.92 18.07
CA ASP A 94 2.85 0.53 17.99
C ASP A 94 1.78 0.96 17.00
N TYR A 95 1.25 0.05 16.17
CA TYR A 95 0.40 0.39 15.04
C TYR A 95 -1.05 -0.13 15.18
N ARG A 96 -2.02 0.68 14.72
CA ARG A 96 -3.43 0.27 14.54
C ARG A 96 -3.70 -0.22 13.13
N ALA A 97 -2.88 0.17 12.17
CA ALA A 97 -3.05 -0.20 10.79
C ALA A 97 -1.72 -0.14 10.04
N ILE A 98 -1.63 -0.96 9.00
CA ILE A 98 -0.58 -0.91 7.98
C ILE A 98 -1.22 -0.57 6.63
N TYR A 99 -0.57 0.31 5.87
CA TYR A 99 -0.98 0.72 4.53
C TYR A 99 0.13 0.43 3.53
N PHE A 100 -0.16 -0.47 2.59
CA PHE A 100 0.72 -0.78 1.47
C PHE A 100 0.41 0.16 0.32
N THR A 101 1.30 1.11 0.05
CA THR A 101 1.26 1.93 -1.17
C THR A 101 1.56 1.05 -2.39
N GLY A 102 1.24 1.51 -3.59
CA GLY A 102 1.63 0.89 -4.85
C GLY A 102 2.65 1.71 -5.61
N GLY A 103 2.48 1.75 -6.94
CA GLY A 103 3.58 1.90 -7.90
C GLY A 103 4.24 0.55 -8.19
N HIS A 104 4.76 0.35 -9.40
CA HIS A 104 5.15 -0.99 -9.84
C HIS A 104 6.32 -1.60 -9.04
N GLY A 105 7.18 -0.78 -8.43
CA GLY A 105 8.33 -1.26 -7.66
C GLY A 105 7.98 -2.29 -6.57
N VAL A 106 6.78 -2.18 -5.98
CA VAL A 106 6.28 -3.08 -4.93
C VAL A 106 6.17 -4.54 -5.36
N LEU A 107 6.07 -4.80 -6.66
CA LEU A 107 5.93 -6.15 -7.20
C LEU A 107 7.19 -7.01 -6.96
N TRP A 108 8.34 -6.37 -6.74
CA TRP A 108 9.62 -7.05 -6.52
C TRP A 108 10.01 -7.18 -5.05
N ASP A 109 9.62 -6.22 -4.19
CA ASP A 109 10.12 -6.16 -2.81
C ASP A 109 9.06 -6.39 -1.74
N TYR A 110 7.76 -6.40 -2.05
CA TYR A 110 6.74 -6.71 -1.05
C TYR A 110 6.48 -8.22 -0.85
N PRO A 111 6.20 -9.02 -1.90
CA PRO A 111 5.65 -10.38 -1.71
C PRO A 111 6.56 -11.32 -0.93
N GLU A 112 7.87 -11.17 -1.06
CA GLU A 112 8.87 -12.09 -0.49
C GLU A 112 9.58 -11.53 0.76
N ASP A 113 9.26 -10.31 1.21
CA ASP A 113 9.85 -9.74 2.41
C ASP A 113 9.20 -10.33 3.67
N LYS A 114 9.89 -11.28 4.28
CA LYS A 114 9.44 -11.99 5.50
C LYS A 114 9.30 -11.09 6.72
N ALA A 115 10.11 -10.04 6.83
CA ALA A 115 9.99 -9.11 7.95
C ALA A 115 8.73 -8.26 7.80
N LEU A 116 8.42 -7.82 6.58
CA LEU A 116 7.23 -7.06 6.26
C LEU A 116 5.96 -7.89 6.46
N MET A 117 5.96 -9.13 5.97
CA MET A 117 4.87 -10.07 6.20
C MET A 117 4.61 -10.25 7.69
N LYS A 118 5.67 -10.53 8.47
CA LYS A 118 5.56 -10.71 9.92
C LYS A 118 4.97 -9.49 10.63
N VAL A 119 5.46 -8.28 10.31
CA VAL A 119 4.93 -7.04 10.92
C VAL A 119 3.45 -6.86 10.57
N ALA A 120 3.05 -7.12 9.32
CA ALA A 120 1.66 -6.99 8.89
C ALA A 120 0.73 -8.01 9.58
N GLU A 121 1.18 -9.26 9.69
CA GLU A 121 0.48 -10.33 10.40
C GLU A 121 0.32 -9.98 11.89
N GLU A 122 1.39 -9.57 12.57
CA GLU A 122 1.33 -9.16 13.99
C GLU A 122 0.40 -7.96 14.22
N ILE A 123 0.38 -6.97 13.32
CA ILE A 123 -0.58 -5.85 13.39
C ILE A 123 -2.01 -6.39 13.27
N TYR A 124 -2.25 -7.34 12.36
CA TYR A 124 -3.57 -7.92 12.15
C TYR A 124 -3.99 -8.83 13.31
N ASP A 125 -3.11 -9.62 13.88
CA ASP A 125 -3.45 -10.48 15.03
C ASP A 125 -3.74 -9.63 16.28
N ALA A 126 -3.07 -8.48 16.42
CA ALA A 126 -3.33 -7.49 17.46
C ALA A 126 -4.61 -6.65 17.25
N GLY A 127 -5.49 -7.02 16.32
CA GLY A 127 -6.75 -6.33 16.06
C GLY A 127 -6.66 -5.12 15.12
N GLY A 128 -5.51 -4.88 14.49
CA GLY A 128 -5.28 -3.78 13.55
C GLY A 128 -5.86 -3.98 12.15
N PHE A 129 -5.73 -2.97 11.29
CA PHE A 129 -6.19 -3.02 9.90
C PHE A 129 -5.03 -3.29 8.95
N ILE A 130 -5.29 -4.08 7.92
CA ILE A 130 -4.42 -4.17 6.75
C ILE A 130 -5.09 -3.40 5.62
N THR A 131 -4.37 -2.46 5.04
CA THR A 131 -4.89 -1.60 3.98
C THR A 131 -3.92 -1.55 2.80
N SER A 132 -4.42 -1.43 1.57
CA SER A 132 -3.57 -1.30 0.38
C SER A 132 -4.24 -0.53 -0.74
N VAL A 133 -3.46 -0.13 -1.75
CA VAL A 133 -3.98 0.41 -3.01
C VAL A 133 -3.17 -0.11 -4.19
N CYS A 134 -3.76 -0.18 -5.38
CA CYS A 134 -3.04 -0.39 -6.63
C CYS A 134 -2.22 -1.71 -6.60
N HIS A 135 -0.96 -1.68 -7.01
CA HIS A 135 -0.03 -2.80 -6.87
C HIS A 135 0.37 -3.09 -5.43
N GLY A 136 0.12 -2.18 -4.48
CA GLY A 136 0.37 -2.41 -3.05
C GLY A 136 -0.39 -3.62 -2.49
N ALA A 137 -1.44 -4.08 -3.18
CA ALA A 137 -2.08 -5.36 -2.90
C ALA A 137 -1.12 -6.57 -3.03
N ALA A 138 0.03 -6.41 -3.68
CA ALA A 138 1.15 -7.37 -3.66
C ALA A 138 1.64 -7.69 -2.23
N GLY A 139 1.56 -6.72 -1.31
CA GLY A 139 1.89 -6.92 0.11
C GLY A 139 0.91 -7.83 0.86
N LEU A 140 -0.24 -8.17 0.26
CA LEU A 140 -1.23 -9.07 0.85
C LEU A 140 -1.04 -10.53 0.43
N LEU A 141 -0.28 -10.76 -0.65
CA LEU A 141 -0.27 -12.04 -1.35
C LEU A 141 0.16 -13.20 -0.46
N ASN A 142 1.19 -13.00 0.34
CA ASN A 142 1.78 -14.09 1.10
C ASN A 142 1.51 -13.99 2.61
N LEU A 143 0.65 -13.07 3.04
CA LEU A 143 0.20 -12.97 4.44
C LEU A 143 -0.64 -14.18 4.81
N LYS A 144 -0.41 -14.71 6.01
CA LYS A 144 -1.10 -15.88 6.54
C LYS A 144 -1.78 -15.59 7.86
N ASP A 145 -2.82 -16.36 8.16
CA ASP A 145 -3.44 -16.37 9.48
C ASP A 145 -2.70 -17.34 10.44
N GLU A 146 -3.14 -17.36 11.70
CA GLU A 146 -2.57 -18.21 12.76
C GLU A 146 -2.56 -19.71 12.43
N VAL A 147 -3.40 -20.18 11.50
CA VAL A 147 -3.46 -21.58 11.06
C VAL A 147 -2.67 -21.85 9.78
N GLY A 148 -2.03 -20.81 9.22
CA GLY A 148 -1.13 -20.90 8.06
C GLY A 148 -1.83 -20.79 6.70
N GLU A 149 -3.11 -20.44 6.66
CA GLU A 149 -3.87 -20.20 5.43
C GLU A 149 -3.67 -18.75 4.96
N TYR A 150 -3.82 -18.50 3.65
CA TYR A 150 -3.72 -17.12 3.13
C TYR A 150 -4.77 -16.24 3.78
N LEU A 151 -4.33 -15.10 4.32
CA LEU A 151 -5.20 -14.18 5.04
C LEU A 151 -6.34 -13.61 4.17
N ILE A 152 -6.08 -13.49 2.87
CA ILE A 152 -7.03 -13.00 1.86
C ILE A 152 -7.95 -14.09 1.29
N LYS A 153 -7.78 -15.36 1.67
CA LYS A 153 -8.63 -16.45 1.19
C LYS A 153 -10.10 -16.19 1.56
N ASP A 154 -10.99 -16.34 0.57
CA ASP A 154 -12.43 -16.04 0.66
C ASP A 154 -12.80 -14.58 0.98
N LYS A 155 -11.82 -13.67 1.14
CA LYS A 155 -12.04 -12.25 1.40
C LYS A 155 -12.31 -11.47 0.12
N ILE A 156 -13.16 -10.45 0.22
CA ILE A 156 -13.36 -9.50 -0.88
C ILE A 156 -12.21 -8.48 -0.88
N VAL A 157 -11.46 -8.45 -1.98
CA VAL A 157 -10.33 -7.52 -2.18
C VAL A 157 -10.37 -6.91 -3.59
N THR A 158 -9.65 -5.82 -3.78
CA THR A 158 -9.34 -5.21 -5.07
C THR A 158 -7.86 -4.85 -5.12
N GLY A 159 -7.38 -4.38 -6.26
CA GLY A 159 -6.00 -3.97 -6.52
C GLY A 159 -5.87 -3.52 -7.96
N PHE A 160 -4.66 -3.31 -8.47
CA PHE A 160 -4.50 -2.94 -9.87
C PHE A 160 -4.99 -4.07 -10.78
N THR A 161 -5.87 -3.73 -11.72
CA THR A 161 -6.53 -4.73 -12.57
C THR A 161 -5.61 -5.19 -13.70
N ASN A 162 -5.86 -6.40 -14.20
CA ASN A 162 -5.20 -6.90 -15.41
C ASN A 162 -5.48 -5.99 -16.62
N GLU A 163 -6.68 -5.39 -16.67
CA GLU A 163 -7.09 -4.44 -17.72
C GLU A 163 -6.28 -3.14 -17.65
N GLU A 164 -6.11 -2.57 -16.46
CA GLU A 164 -5.28 -1.37 -16.28
C GLU A 164 -3.80 -1.66 -16.58
N GLU A 165 -3.31 -2.86 -16.28
CA GLU A 165 -1.95 -3.28 -16.65
C GLU A 165 -1.77 -3.39 -18.17
N GLU A 166 -2.76 -3.93 -18.88
CA GLU A 166 -2.78 -4.00 -20.33
C GLU A 166 -2.81 -2.60 -20.96
N LEU A 167 -3.65 -1.71 -20.45
CA LEU A 167 -3.73 -0.32 -20.90
C LEU A 167 -2.43 0.46 -20.64
N ASN A 168 -1.67 0.10 -19.62
CA ASN A 168 -0.34 0.64 -19.33
C ASN A 168 0.79 0.01 -20.17
N GLY A 169 0.50 -1.06 -20.92
CA GLY A 169 1.47 -1.73 -21.79
C GLY A 169 2.61 -2.43 -21.05
N THR A 170 2.38 -2.84 -19.79
CA THR A 170 3.42 -3.36 -18.88
C THR A 170 3.25 -4.83 -18.52
N THR A 171 2.22 -5.49 -19.04
CA THR A 171 1.87 -6.90 -18.72
C THR A 171 3.01 -7.90 -18.89
N VAL A 172 3.90 -7.70 -19.87
CA VAL A 172 5.05 -8.57 -20.12
C VAL A 172 6.33 -8.12 -19.41
N ALA A 173 6.32 -6.96 -18.76
CA ALA A 173 7.47 -6.39 -18.07
C ALA A 173 7.39 -6.58 -16.54
N VAL A 174 6.20 -6.85 -16.00
CA VAL A 174 5.98 -7.13 -14.58
C VAL A 174 6.19 -8.62 -14.27
N PRO A 175 6.63 -8.98 -13.05
CA PRO A 175 6.90 -10.37 -12.69
C PRO A 175 5.61 -11.21 -12.58
N PHE A 176 4.48 -10.56 -12.30
CA PHE A 176 3.15 -11.15 -12.23
C PHE A 176 2.08 -10.07 -12.34
N LEU A 177 0.82 -10.48 -12.57
CA LEU A 177 -0.33 -9.57 -12.57
C LEU A 177 -1.04 -9.62 -11.21
N THR A 178 -1.26 -8.45 -10.60
CA THR A 178 -1.80 -8.34 -9.23
C THR A 178 -3.18 -8.99 -9.09
N GLU A 179 -4.12 -8.67 -9.99
CA GLU A 179 -5.46 -9.29 -9.99
C GLU A 179 -5.38 -10.81 -10.14
N THR A 180 -4.51 -11.32 -11.01
CA THR A 180 -4.31 -12.77 -11.18
C THR A 180 -3.83 -13.44 -9.90
N GLU A 181 -2.79 -12.91 -9.26
CA GLU A 181 -2.20 -13.50 -8.05
C GLU A 181 -3.15 -13.46 -6.85
N LEU A 182 -3.94 -12.39 -6.70
CA LEU A 182 -4.99 -12.30 -5.67
C LEU A 182 -6.04 -13.41 -5.83
N ASN A 183 -6.51 -13.65 -7.06
CA ASN A 183 -7.45 -14.73 -7.34
C ASN A 183 -6.84 -16.11 -7.08
N GLN A 184 -5.57 -16.33 -7.45
CA GLN A 184 -4.88 -17.61 -7.21
C GLN A 184 -4.75 -17.96 -5.72
N ARG A 185 -4.69 -16.96 -4.84
CA ARG A 185 -4.69 -17.13 -3.36
C ARG A 185 -6.09 -17.29 -2.76
N GLY A 186 -7.11 -17.39 -3.60
CA GLY A 186 -8.48 -17.64 -3.18
C GLY A 186 -9.24 -16.38 -2.75
N ALA A 187 -8.73 -15.18 -3.03
CA ALA A 187 -9.47 -13.96 -2.76
C ALA A 187 -10.64 -13.80 -3.75
N ARG A 188 -11.73 -13.19 -3.29
CA ARG A 188 -12.91 -12.85 -4.11
C ARG A 188 -12.72 -11.49 -4.73
N TYR A 189 -11.89 -11.42 -5.77
CA TYR A 189 -11.51 -10.17 -6.41
C TYR A 189 -12.72 -9.39 -6.95
N LYS A 190 -12.74 -8.09 -6.73
CA LYS A 190 -13.73 -7.14 -7.29
C LYS A 190 -13.01 -5.98 -7.96
N LYS A 191 -13.61 -5.45 -9.03
CA LYS A 191 -13.14 -4.26 -9.73
C LYS A 191 -14.31 -3.43 -10.24
N ASP A 192 -14.05 -2.15 -10.43
CA ASP A 192 -14.85 -1.22 -11.23
C ASP A 192 -14.10 -0.94 -12.54
N SER A 193 -14.61 -0.04 -13.37
CA SER A 193 -13.93 0.40 -14.59
C SER A 193 -12.50 0.89 -14.32
N ALA A 194 -11.61 0.64 -15.28
CA ALA A 194 -10.23 1.09 -15.23
C ALA A 194 -10.09 2.59 -14.88
N PHE A 195 -9.14 2.90 -14.00
CA PHE A 195 -8.79 4.26 -13.54
C PHE A 195 -9.91 5.02 -12.80
N LYS A 196 -10.97 4.32 -12.38
CA LYS A 196 -12.01 4.86 -11.51
C LYS A 196 -11.71 4.51 -10.07
N ALA A 197 -11.88 5.49 -9.19
CA ALA A 197 -11.72 5.32 -7.75
C ALA A 197 -12.69 4.25 -7.19
N PHE A 198 -12.15 3.08 -6.87
CA PHE A 198 -12.87 1.93 -6.33
C PHE A 198 -12.16 1.39 -5.09
N VAL A 199 -12.94 1.11 -4.05
CA VAL A 199 -12.46 0.58 -2.77
C VAL A 199 -13.41 -0.50 -2.28
N VAL A 200 -12.85 -1.53 -1.65
CA VAL A 200 -13.64 -2.56 -0.96
C VAL A 200 -13.10 -2.76 0.44
N ARG A 201 -13.99 -3.21 1.33
CA ARG A 201 -13.65 -3.61 2.68
C ARG A 201 -14.29 -4.96 2.98
N ASP A 202 -13.50 -5.85 3.57
CA ASP A 202 -13.95 -7.10 4.18
C ASP A 202 -13.32 -7.23 5.58
N GLY A 203 -14.13 -7.05 6.62
CA GLY A 203 -13.65 -7.03 8.00
C GLY A 203 -12.63 -5.91 8.25
N ARG A 204 -11.36 -6.30 8.48
CA ARG A 204 -10.23 -5.40 8.77
C ARG A 204 -9.26 -5.26 7.59
N ILE A 205 -9.63 -5.78 6.42
CA ILE A 205 -8.89 -5.62 5.17
C ILE A 205 -9.61 -4.56 4.31
N ILE A 206 -8.90 -3.49 3.95
CA ILE A 206 -9.41 -2.42 3.08
C ILE A 206 -8.48 -2.27 1.89
N THR A 207 -8.99 -2.42 0.67
CA THR A 207 -8.16 -2.36 -0.54
C THR A 207 -8.73 -1.36 -1.54
N GLY A 208 -7.84 -0.66 -2.25
CA GLY A 208 -8.18 0.28 -3.32
C GLY A 208 -7.60 -0.15 -4.67
N GLN A 209 -8.34 0.09 -5.75
CA GLN A 209 -7.99 -0.44 -7.07
C GLN A 209 -6.76 0.21 -7.70
N ASN A 210 -6.64 1.53 -7.65
CA ASN A 210 -5.72 2.28 -8.53
C ASN A 210 -5.35 3.64 -7.89
N PRO A 211 -4.52 4.47 -8.54
CA PRO A 211 -4.10 5.77 -8.00
C PRO A 211 -5.22 6.76 -7.67
N GLN A 212 -6.47 6.51 -8.10
CA GLN A 212 -7.63 7.35 -7.78
C GLN A 212 -8.32 6.94 -6.47
N SER A 213 -7.93 5.82 -5.87
CA SER A 213 -8.50 5.26 -4.64
C SER A 213 -7.87 5.62 -3.28
N PRO A 214 -6.62 6.14 -3.14
CA PRO A 214 -5.96 6.29 -1.84
C PRO A 214 -6.75 7.08 -0.80
N GLN A 215 -7.34 8.21 -1.21
CA GLN A 215 -8.17 9.05 -0.33
C GLN A 215 -9.34 8.25 0.26
N LYS A 216 -10.06 7.50 -0.57
CA LYS A 216 -11.20 6.68 -0.13
C LYS A 216 -10.77 5.54 0.78
N VAL A 217 -9.58 4.97 0.58
CA VAL A 217 -9.01 3.95 1.50
C VAL A 217 -8.78 4.57 2.88
N ALA A 218 -8.19 5.76 2.94
CA ALA A 218 -7.96 6.49 4.19
C ALA A 218 -9.27 6.86 4.89
N GLU A 219 -10.26 7.41 4.16
CA GLU A 219 -11.58 7.76 4.70
C GLU A 219 -12.27 6.56 5.36
N LEU A 220 -12.25 5.39 4.68
CA LEU A 220 -12.81 4.15 5.23
C LEU A 220 -12.06 3.70 6.48
N LEU A 221 -10.72 3.75 6.48
CA LEU A 221 -9.91 3.39 7.64
C LEU A 221 -10.22 4.30 8.84
N VAL A 222 -10.24 5.62 8.63
CA VAL A 222 -10.57 6.61 9.67
C VAL A 222 -11.97 6.36 10.24
N ALA A 223 -12.96 6.07 9.38
CA ALA A 223 -14.31 5.77 9.82
C ALA A 223 -14.37 4.54 10.75
N GLU A 224 -13.60 3.50 10.46
CA GLU A 224 -13.53 2.31 11.30
C GLU A 224 -12.75 2.53 12.60
N LEU A 225 -11.62 3.24 12.55
CA LEU A 225 -10.84 3.55 13.74
C LEU A 225 -11.63 4.42 14.73
N ARG A 226 -12.48 5.34 14.24
CA ARG A 226 -13.36 6.14 15.10
C ARG A 226 -14.40 5.30 15.84
N LYS A 227 -14.89 4.20 15.26
CA LYS A 227 -15.84 3.29 15.92
C LYS A 227 -15.20 2.51 17.06
N LEU A 228 -13.90 2.24 16.99
CA LEU A 228 -13.15 1.54 18.05
C LEU A 228 -12.86 2.43 19.26
N ASN A 229 -12.94 3.76 19.09
CA ASN A 229 -12.70 4.75 20.14
C ASN A 229 -14.00 5.22 20.83
N GLN A 230 -15.16 4.70 20.42
CA GLN A 230 -16.47 4.93 21.02
C GLN A 230 -16.81 3.80 21.99
#